data_AF-A0A2D4Q1A2-F1
#
_entry.id   AF-A0A2D4Q1A2-F1
#
_cell.length_a   1.000
_cell.length_b   1.000
_cell.length_c   1.000
_cell.angle_alpha   90.00
_cell.angle_beta   90.00
_cell.angle_gamma   90.00
#
_symmetry.space_group_name_H-M   'P 1'
#
loop_
_entity.id
_entity.type
_entity.pdbx_description
1 polymer ?
#
loop_
_entity_poly.entity_id
_entity_poly.type
_entity_poly.pdbx_seq_one_letter_code
_entity_poly.pdbx_strand_id
1 'polypeptide(L)'
;KILPKSFNNMARKLNLKDVWRELNPTKKQYTFFSNPHHSWPRIDQIWMDPGLMENIEIIEILPNLWAHHNPTQFKWKGKRKFGRWTFDNTILKDKEYTEMIKK
;
A
#
# COMPACT_ATOMS: atom_id res chain seq x y z
N LYS A 1 -6.07 15.88 -10.17
CA LYS A 1 -5.68 16.42 -8.85
C LYS A 1 -4.38 15.75 -8.42
N ILE A 2 -3.40 16.55 -7.98
CA ILE A 2 -2.12 16.06 -7.45
C ILE A 2 -2.28 15.92 -5.94
N LEU A 3 -1.76 14.84 -5.34
CA LEU A 3 -1.81 14.63 -3.89
C LEU A 3 -1.05 15.73 -3.13
N PRO A 4 -1.41 16.03 -1.88
CA PRO A 4 -0.73 17.05 -1.09
C PRO A 4 0.78 16.82 -1.03
N LYS A 5 1.57 17.91 -1.03
CA LYS A 5 3.04 17.83 -0.90
C LYS A 5 3.48 17.06 0.35
N SER A 6 2.75 17.23 1.46
CA SER A 6 2.98 16.49 2.70
C SER A 6 2.86 14.97 2.51
N PHE A 7 1.83 14.51 1.80
CA PHE A 7 1.66 13.10 1.46
C PHE A 7 2.79 12.59 0.59
N ASN A 8 3.14 13.29 -0.49
CA ASN A 8 4.23 12.86 -1.38
C ASN A 8 5.58 12.79 -0.64
N ASN A 9 5.82 13.71 0.30
CA ASN A 9 7.01 13.68 1.14
C ASN A 9 7.01 12.50 2.10
N MET A 10 5.87 12.20 2.74
CA MET A 10 5.71 11.02 3.59
C MET A 10 5.91 9.73 2.80
N ALA A 11 5.21 9.57 1.67
CA ALA A 11 5.34 8.40 0.81
C ALA A 11 6.79 8.19 0.36
N ARG A 12 7.49 9.27 -0.05
CA ARG A 12 8.91 9.19 -0.41
C ARG A 12 9.80 8.81 0.79
N LYS A 13 9.57 9.39 1.96
CA LYS A 13 10.34 9.08 3.18
C LYS A 13 10.16 7.62 3.63
N LEU A 14 8.96 7.08 3.47
CA LEU A 14 8.62 5.70 3.80
C LEU A 14 8.88 4.73 2.64
N ASN A 15 9.47 5.20 1.53
CA ASN A 15 9.69 4.44 0.31
C ASN A 15 8.41 3.74 -0.23
N LEU A 16 7.23 4.34 -0.05
CA LEU A 16 5.96 3.80 -0.53
C LEU A 16 5.74 4.20 -1.99
N LYS A 17 5.25 3.23 -2.79
CA LYS A 17 4.87 3.46 -4.19
C LYS A 17 3.41 3.08 -4.43
N ASP A 18 2.76 3.75 -5.37
CA ASP A 18 1.45 3.35 -5.89
C ASP A 18 1.60 2.16 -6.83
N VAL A 19 1.38 0.99 -6.28
CA VAL A 19 1.75 -0.31 -6.85
C VAL A 19 0.94 -0.61 -8.10
N TRP A 20 -0.35 -0.28 -8.05
CA TRP A 20 -1.22 -0.46 -9.21
C TRP A 20 -0.72 0.38 -10.37
N ARG A 21 -0.26 1.62 -10.12
CA ARG A 21 0.29 2.49 -11.16
C ARG A 21 1.64 2.02 -11.67
N GLU A 22 2.53 1.56 -10.80
CA GLU A 22 3.85 1.02 -11.20
C GLU A 22 3.68 -0.20 -12.12
N LEU A 23 2.72 -1.08 -11.85
CA LEU A 23 2.47 -2.28 -12.66
C LEU A 23 1.61 -2.00 -13.90
N ASN A 24 0.89 -0.89 -13.94
CA ASN A 24 0.00 -0.51 -15.04
C ASN A 24 0.27 0.94 -15.52
N PRO A 25 1.49 1.25 -15.99
CA PRO A 25 1.89 2.63 -16.30
C PRO A 25 1.06 3.23 -17.44
N THR A 26 0.66 2.41 -18.42
CA THR A 26 -0.07 2.85 -19.62
C THR A 26 -1.58 2.64 -19.52
N LYS A 27 -2.07 1.82 -18.58
CA LYS A 27 -3.51 1.54 -18.47
C LYS A 27 -4.26 2.74 -17.90
N LYS A 28 -5.40 3.02 -18.53
CA LYS A 28 -6.37 4.02 -18.12
C LYS A 28 -7.60 3.32 -17.55
N GLN A 29 -7.51 2.90 -16.29
CA GLN A 29 -8.63 2.39 -15.51
C GLN A 29 -8.91 3.32 -14.34
N TYR A 30 -10.17 3.34 -13.90
CA TYR A 30 -10.71 4.34 -12.98
C TYR A 30 -11.55 3.66 -11.91
N THR A 31 -11.57 4.24 -10.72
CA THR A 31 -12.30 3.66 -9.59
C THR A 31 -13.62 4.36 -9.30
N PHE A 32 -13.85 5.53 -9.88
CA PHE A 32 -15.04 6.33 -9.61
C PHE A 32 -15.46 7.13 -10.85
N PHE A 33 -16.75 7.48 -10.93
CA PHE A 33 -17.26 8.47 -11.87
C PHE A 33 -17.78 9.70 -11.14
N SER A 34 -17.26 10.87 -11.48
CA SER A 34 -17.72 12.14 -10.92
C SER A 34 -18.72 12.80 -11.85
N ASN A 35 -20.01 12.74 -11.50
CA ASN A 35 -21.09 13.39 -12.25
C ASN A 35 -20.85 14.89 -12.46
N PRO A 36 -20.53 15.71 -11.43
CA PRO A 36 -20.37 17.15 -11.61
C PRO A 36 -19.23 17.55 -12.54
N HIS A 37 -18.19 16.72 -12.61
CA HIS A 37 -16.99 16.98 -13.39
C HIS A 37 -16.93 16.17 -14.69
N HIS A 38 -17.95 15.35 -14.98
CA HIS A 38 -17.99 14.43 -16.12
C HIS A 38 -16.66 13.70 -16.36
N SER A 39 -16.05 13.20 -15.27
CA SER A 39 -14.70 12.64 -15.32
C SER A 39 -14.60 11.33 -14.55
N TRP A 40 -13.63 10.52 -14.96
CA TRP A 40 -13.33 9.22 -14.38
C TRP A 40 -11.99 9.29 -13.64
N PRO A 41 -11.97 9.58 -12.33
CA PRO A 41 -10.73 9.52 -11.56
C PRO A 41 -10.46 8.12 -11.00
N ARG A 42 -9.19 7.85 -10.68
CA ARG A 42 -8.77 6.75 -9.80
C ARG A 42 -8.40 7.33 -8.44
N ILE A 43 -9.36 7.33 -7.53
CA ILE A 43 -9.21 7.87 -6.17
C ILE A 43 -8.84 6.80 -5.13
N ASP A 44 -9.11 5.54 -5.45
CA ASP A 44 -8.71 4.39 -4.64
C ASP A 44 -7.32 3.93 -5.12
N GLN A 45 -6.33 3.95 -4.23
CA GLN A 45 -4.93 3.73 -4.53
C GLN A 45 -4.32 2.71 -3.56
N ILE A 46 -3.41 1.88 -4.05
CA ILE A 46 -2.71 0.88 -3.23
C ILE A 46 -1.25 1.30 -3.13
N TRP A 47 -0.85 1.76 -1.95
CA TRP A 47 0.51 2.18 -1.65
C TRP A 47 1.24 1.11 -0.83
N MET A 48 2.39 0.64 -1.28
CA MET A 48 3.18 -0.37 -0.55
C MET A 48 4.68 -0.20 -0.74
N ASP A 49 5.46 -0.86 0.11
CA ASP A 49 6.91 -0.96 -0.03
C ASP A 49 7.29 -1.76 -1.30
N PRO A 50 8.22 -1.25 -2.13
CA PRO A 50 8.68 -1.91 -3.36
C PRO A 50 9.18 -3.33 -3.15
N GLY A 51 9.81 -3.64 -2.02
CA GLY A 51 10.30 -4.98 -1.70
C GLY A 51 9.18 -6.01 -1.44
N LEU A 52 7.93 -5.57 -1.33
CA LEU A 52 6.77 -6.45 -1.24
C LEU A 52 6.16 -6.75 -2.62
N MET A 53 6.49 -5.97 -3.65
CA MET A 53 5.83 -6.01 -4.96
C MET A 53 6.06 -7.33 -5.70
N GLU A 54 7.19 -7.98 -5.50
CA GLU A 54 7.54 -9.27 -6.12
C GLU A 54 6.58 -10.41 -5.77
N ASN A 55 5.84 -10.28 -4.66
CA ASN A 55 4.94 -11.31 -4.16
C ASN A 55 3.47 -11.05 -4.53
N ILE A 56 3.19 -10.05 -5.37
CA ILE A 56 1.84 -9.75 -5.83
C ILE A 56 1.44 -10.76 -6.90
N GLU A 57 0.31 -11.43 -6.69
CA GLU A 57 -0.26 -12.36 -7.67
C GLU A 57 -1.26 -11.66 -8.58
N ILE A 58 -2.13 -10.82 -8.01
CA ILE A 58 -3.19 -10.12 -8.74
C ILE A 58 -3.29 -8.70 -8.21
N ILE A 59 -3.40 -7.73 -9.12
CA ILE A 59 -3.71 -6.35 -8.79
C ILE A 59 -4.47 -5.70 -9.95
N GLU A 60 -5.78 -5.52 -9.78
CA GLU A 60 -6.65 -5.04 -10.84
C GLU A 60 -7.83 -4.23 -10.32
N ILE A 61 -8.40 -3.39 -11.18
CA ILE A 61 -9.65 -2.67 -10.90
C ILE A 61 -10.75 -3.41 -11.65
N LEU A 62 -11.70 -3.96 -10.90
CA LEU A 62 -12.81 -4.73 -11.42
C LEU A 62 -13.99 -3.80 -11.76
N PRO A 63 -14.69 -4.00 -12.88
CA PRO A 63 -15.88 -3.22 -13.20
C PRO A 63 -17.00 -3.54 -12.21
N ASN A 64 -17.80 -2.53 -11.87
CA ASN A 64 -18.96 -2.67 -11.01
C ASN A 64 -20.13 -1.84 -11.54
N LEU A 65 -21.35 -2.34 -11.33
CA LEU A 65 -22.61 -1.67 -11.66
C LEU A 65 -23.41 -1.26 -10.42
N TRP A 66 -23.11 -1.86 -9.26
CA TRP A 66 -23.93 -1.76 -8.06
C TRP A 66 -23.51 -0.62 -7.14
N ALA A 67 -22.23 -0.27 -7.14
CA ALA A 67 -21.69 0.80 -6.31
C ALA A 67 -21.07 1.88 -7.18
N HIS A 68 -21.01 3.09 -6.62
CA HIS A 68 -20.36 4.23 -7.26
C HIS A 68 -18.86 4.05 -7.44
N HIS A 69 -18.25 3.10 -6.72
CA HIS A 69 -16.84 2.75 -6.83
C HIS A 69 -16.66 1.36 -7.44
N ASN A 70 -15.67 1.27 -8.34
CA ASN A 70 -15.16 0.01 -8.85
C ASN A 70 -14.23 -0.61 -7.80
N PRO A 71 -14.45 -1.87 -7.40
CA PRO A 71 -13.58 -2.55 -6.46
C PRO A 71 -12.18 -2.75 -7.03
N THR A 72 -11.18 -2.61 -6.17
CA THR A 72 -9.78 -2.94 -6.52
C THR A 72 -9.42 -4.26 -5.86
N GLN A 73 -9.11 -5.27 -6.67
CA GLN A 73 -8.69 -6.57 -6.19
C GLN A 73 -7.17 -6.57 -6.01
N PHE A 74 -6.73 -7.12 -4.88
CA PHE A 74 -5.33 -7.32 -4.56
C PHE A 74 -5.15 -8.71 -3.96
N LYS A 75 -4.34 -9.54 -4.62
CA LYS A 75 -3.95 -10.86 -4.12
C LYS A 75 -2.45 -10.89 -3.93
N TRP A 76 -2.04 -11.23 -2.72
CA TRP A 76 -0.64 -11.28 -2.32
C TRP A 76 -0.29 -12.67 -1.85
N LYS A 77 0.81 -13.21 -2.38
CA LYS A 77 1.34 -14.52 -2.00
C LYS A 77 1.77 -14.59 -0.53
N GLY A 78 1.97 -13.43 0.09
CA GLY A 78 2.46 -13.29 1.46
C GLY A 78 3.98 -13.43 1.54
N LYS A 79 4.51 -13.18 2.73
CA LYS A 79 5.89 -13.56 3.08
C LYS A 79 5.86 -14.90 3.83
N ARG A 80 6.96 -15.65 3.74
CA ARG A 80 7.21 -16.78 4.65
C ARG A 80 7.01 -16.27 6.08
N LYS A 81 6.18 -16.95 6.88
CA LYS A 81 5.97 -16.58 8.28
C LYS A 81 7.35 -16.57 8.95
N PHE A 82 7.80 -15.39 9.38
CA PHE A 82 8.80 -15.33 10.43
C PHE A 82 8.17 -15.94 11.69
N GLY A 83 9.00 -16.40 12.62
CA GLY A 83 8.53 -16.98 13.88
C GLY A 83 7.57 -16.06 14.63
N ARG A 84 7.11 -16.50 15.80
CA ARG A 84 6.28 -15.68 16.71
C ARG A 84 6.91 -14.28 16.82
N TRP A 85 6.13 -13.24 16.55
CA TRP A 85 6.65 -11.87 16.60
C TRP A 85 7.26 -11.64 17.99
N THR A 86 8.55 -11.30 18.00
CA THR A 86 9.25 -10.84 19.19
C THR A 86 9.57 -9.37 18.99
N PHE A 87 9.42 -8.59 20.06
CA PHE A 87 9.80 -7.20 20.04
C PHE A 87 11.32 -7.09 19.83
N ASP A 88 11.75 -6.17 18.95
CA ASP A 88 13.17 -5.91 18.76
C ASP A 88 13.72 -5.15 19.97
N ASN A 89 14.39 -5.88 20.84
CA ASN A 89 14.98 -5.35 22.06
C ASN A 89 16.03 -4.24 21.81
N THR A 90 16.55 -4.08 20.58
CA THR A 90 17.46 -2.99 20.25
C THR A 90 16.80 -1.61 20.20
N ILE A 91 15.47 -1.56 20.12
CA ILE A 91 14.68 -0.32 20.16
C ILE A 91 14.60 0.24 21.60
N LEU A 92 14.80 -0.62 22.62
CA LEU A 92 14.77 -0.21 24.02
C LEU A 92 15.98 0.65 24.36
N LYS A 93 15.73 1.78 25.03
CA LYS A 93 16.80 2.66 25.53
C LYS A 93 17.33 2.22 26.89
N ASP A 94 16.55 1.47 27.64
CA ASP A 94 16.87 1.02 28.98
C ASP A 94 17.74 -0.23 28.93
N LYS A 95 19.02 -0.09 29.27
CA LYS A 95 20.00 -1.17 29.22
C LYS A 95 19.71 -2.27 30.25
N GLU A 96 19.26 -1.92 31.46
CA GLU A 96 18.98 -2.89 32.52
C GLU A 96 17.80 -3.78 32.13
N TYR A 97 16.72 -3.17 31.63
CA TYR A 97 15.56 -3.91 31.14
C TYR A 97 15.92 -4.82 29.95
N THR A 98 16.81 -4.35 29.06
CA THR A 98 17.28 -5.14 27.91
C THR A 98 18.09 -6.37 28.33
N GLU A 99 18.91 -6.26 29.39
CA GLU A 99 19.65 -7.40 29.96
C GLU A 99 18.73 -8.41 30.66
N MET A 100 17.68 -7.94 31.35
CA MET A 100 16.69 -8.80 31.99
C MET A 100 15.95 -9.69 30.97
N ILE A 101 15.58 -9.15 29.80
CA ILE A 101 14.82 -9.89 28.78
C ILE A 101 15.71 -10.86 27.97
N LYS A 102 17.03 -10.68 27.97
CA LYS A 102 17.98 -11.56 27.27
C LYS A 102 18.26 -12.88 28.01
N LYS A 103 17.90 -12.97 29.29
CA LYS A 103 18.00 -14.19 30.10
C LYS A 103 16.86 -15.16 29.79
#